data_AF-A0A1F3B683-F1
#
_entry.id   AF-A0A1F3B683-F1
#
_cell.length_a   1.000
_cell.length_b   1.000
_cell.length_c   1.000
_cell.angle_alpha   90.00
_cell.angle_beta   90.00
_cell.angle_gamma   90.00
#
_symmetry.space_group_name_H-M   'P 1'
#
loop_
_entity.id
_entity.type
_entity.pdbx_description
1 polymer ?
#
loop_
_entity_poly.entity_id
_entity_poly.type
_entity_poly.pdbx_seq_one_letter_code
_entity_poly.pdbx_strand_id
1 'polypeptide(L)'
;PHLPMRGHPLSDDEFHKSTPTVVWSPQLEYGWDTGAAIGRFLDGLRQGKIYGVRCGKCGRVVTPPRAFCELDFKPIDEWVELPDTGTINTFSISYVTWDMKPLRTPQIPAVIEIDGTSPRVGFLHLVG
;
A
#
# COMPACT_ATOMS: atom_id res chain seq x y z
N PRO A 1 19.86 24.84 19.79
CA PRO A 1 19.45 24.79 21.21
C PRO A 1 18.00 25.26 21.36
N HIS A 2 17.09 24.34 21.68
CA HIS A 2 15.68 24.68 21.90
C HIS A 2 15.56 25.58 23.14
N LEU A 3 14.82 26.69 23.03
CA LEU A 3 14.47 27.48 24.21
C LEU A 3 13.64 26.63 25.16
N PRO A 4 13.91 26.67 26.48
CA PRO A 4 13.03 26.02 27.44
C PRO A 4 11.64 26.65 27.34
N MET A 5 10.64 25.82 27.09
CA MET A 5 9.24 26.24 27.09
C MET A 5 8.90 26.83 28.47
N ARG A 6 8.42 28.08 28.51
CA ARG A 6 7.91 28.68 29.75
C ARG A 6 6.62 27.98 30.14
N GLY A 7 6.66 27.18 31.20
CA GLY A 7 5.49 26.54 31.80
C GLY A 7 5.87 25.87 33.12
N HIS A 8 4.90 25.75 34.02
CA HIS A 8 5.03 24.90 35.20
C HIS A 8 4.60 23.48 34.79
N PRO A 9 5.53 22.49 34.74
CA PRO A 9 5.14 21.13 34.41
C PRO A 9 4.21 20.60 35.49
N LEU A 10 3.03 20.11 35.09
CA LEU A 10 2.11 19.47 36.03
C LEU A 10 2.70 18.14 36.47
N SER A 11 2.59 17.84 37.76
CA SER A 11 2.73 16.47 38.25
C SER A 11 1.61 15.58 37.72
N ASP A 12 1.81 14.27 37.73
CA ASP A 12 0.81 13.29 37.29
C ASP A 12 -0.52 13.45 38.05
N ASP A 13 -0.42 13.73 39.36
CA ASP A 13 -1.57 13.97 40.25
C ASP A 13 -2.32 15.26 39.87
N GLU A 14 -1.59 16.34 39.56
CA GLU A 14 -2.19 17.59 39.09
C GLU A 14 -2.83 17.42 37.71
N PHE A 15 -2.19 16.71 36.78
CA PHE A 15 -2.74 16.45 35.45
C PHE A 15 -4.11 15.76 35.53
N HIS A 16 -4.25 14.77 36.42
CA HIS A 16 -5.48 14.01 36.60
C HIS A 16 -6.56 14.69 37.46
N LYS A 17 -6.19 15.60 38.38
CA LYS A 17 -7.14 16.25 39.30
C LYS A 17 -7.52 17.69 38.94
N SER A 18 -6.60 18.46 38.37
CA SER A 18 -6.78 19.90 38.17
C SER A 18 -7.35 20.27 36.80
N THR A 19 -7.38 19.31 35.86
CA THR A 19 -7.88 19.52 34.51
C THR A 19 -9.23 18.84 34.33
N PRO A 20 -10.31 19.56 33.96
CA PRO A 20 -11.58 18.93 33.62
C PRO A 20 -11.36 18.00 32.41
N THR A 21 -11.36 16.70 32.68
CA THR A 21 -11.16 15.66 31.67
C THR A 21 -12.52 15.20 31.19
N VAL A 22 -12.77 15.33 29.88
CA VAL A 22 -13.96 14.76 29.26
C VAL A 22 -13.56 13.44 28.62
N VAL A 23 -14.10 12.34 29.13
CA VAL A 23 -13.98 11.03 28.49
C VAL A 23 -15.08 10.95 27.45
N TRP A 24 -14.69 11.04 26.17
CA TRP A 24 -15.60 10.88 25.05
C TRP A 24 -15.13 9.72 24.17
N SER A 25 -16.06 8.82 23.85
CA SER A 25 -15.83 7.74 22.88
C SER A 25 -16.54 8.12 21.57
N PRO A 26 -15.83 8.68 20.58
CA PRO A 26 -16.43 8.97 19.30
C PRO A 26 -16.94 7.67 18.65
N GLN A 27 -18.15 7.72 18.12
CA GLN A 27 -18.65 6.65 17.25
C GLN A 27 -18.04 6.88 15.87
N LEU A 28 -16.91 6.20 15.61
CA LEU A 28 -16.16 6.34 14.36
C LEU A 28 -16.71 5.32 13.34
N GLU A 29 -17.46 5.82 12.37
CA GLU A 29 -17.88 5.04 11.21
C GLU A 29 -16.80 5.15 10.13
N TYR A 30 -16.15 4.02 9.81
CA TYR A 30 -15.13 3.97 8.78
C TYR A 30 -15.72 3.41 7.49
N GLY A 31 -15.69 4.22 6.44
CA GLY A 31 -15.88 3.73 5.08
C GLY A 31 -14.59 3.10 4.56
N TRP A 32 -14.70 1.92 3.97
CA TRP A 32 -13.59 1.32 3.24
C TRP A 32 -13.63 1.83 1.80
N ASP A 33 -12.65 2.64 1.43
CA ASP A 33 -12.38 3.01 0.05
C ASP A 33 -10.98 2.53 -0.33
N THR A 34 -10.84 2.11 -1.58
CA THR A 34 -9.56 1.76 -2.20
C THR A 34 -8.67 2.98 -2.43
N GLY A 35 -9.24 4.19 -2.38
CA GLY A 35 -8.56 5.44 -2.65
C GLY A 35 -8.22 5.61 -4.13
N ALA A 36 -7.77 6.81 -4.50
CA ALA A 36 -7.62 7.20 -5.91
C ALA A 36 -6.64 6.30 -6.71
N ALA A 37 -5.57 5.82 -6.08
CA ALA A 37 -4.55 5.03 -6.76
C ALA A 37 -5.02 3.59 -7.04
N ILE A 38 -5.43 2.86 -5.99
CA ILE A 38 -5.88 1.47 -6.15
C ILE A 38 -7.23 1.40 -6.87
N GLY A 39 -8.14 2.37 -6.66
CA GLY A 39 -9.41 2.42 -7.39
C GLY A 39 -9.19 2.44 -8.91
N ARG A 40 -8.35 3.35 -9.41
CA ARG A 40 -8.02 3.41 -10.85
C ARG A 40 -7.29 2.17 -11.36
N PHE A 41 -6.44 1.56 -10.53
CA PHE A 41 -5.80 0.29 -10.88
C PHE A 41 -6.82 -0.82 -11.09
N LEU A 42 -7.75 -1.00 -10.14
CA LEU A 42 -8.79 -2.01 -10.22
C LEU A 42 -9.76 -1.76 -11.38
N ASP A 43 -10.11 -0.50 -11.65
CA ASP A 43 -10.91 -0.12 -12.83
C ASP A 43 -10.16 -0.41 -14.14
N GLY A 44 -8.84 -0.24 -14.15
CA GLY A 44 -7.98 -0.65 -15.25
C GLY A 44 -7.98 -2.16 -15.45
N LEU A 45 -7.80 -2.93 -14.38
CA LEU A 45 -7.83 -4.40 -14.45
C LEU A 45 -9.17 -4.92 -14.98
N ARG A 46 -10.30 -4.30 -14.62
CA ARG A 46 -11.62 -4.61 -15.20
C ARG A 46 -11.65 -4.42 -16.73
N GLN A 47 -10.83 -3.51 -17.26
CA GLN A 47 -10.70 -3.22 -18.69
C GLN A 47 -9.53 -3.98 -19.36
N GLY A 48 -8.88 -4.91 -18.65
CA GLY A 48 -7.70 -5.61 -19.16
C GLY A 48 -6.45 -4.75 -19.26
N LYS A 49 -6.37 -3.65 -18.49
CA LYS A 49 -5.25 -2.72 -18.49
C LYS A 49 -4.52 -2.72 -17.15
N ILE A 50 -3.20 -2.76 -17.19
CA ILE A 50 -2.37 -2.61 -16.00
C ILE A 50 -1.89 -1.17 -15.94
N TYR A 51 -2.20 -0.47 -14.84
CA TYR A 51 -1.70 0.87 -14.61
C TYR A 51 -0.59 0.87 -13.55
N GLY A 52 0.38 1.75 -13.74
CA GLY A 52 1.37 2.13 -12.75
C GLY A 52 1.47 3.65 -12.66
N VAL A 53 2.39 4.12 -11.82
CA VAL A 53 2.73 5.53 -11.70
C VAL A 53 4.24 5.75 -11.77
N ARG A 54 4.67 6.85 -12.39
CA ARG A 54 6.07 7.25 -12.54
C ARG A 54 6.39 8.44 -11.66
N CYS A 55 7.41 8.33 -10.81
CA CYS A 55 7.89 9.47 -10.04
C CYS A 55 8.59 10.48 -10.95
N GLY A 56 8.09 11.72 -11.01
CA GLY A 56 8.71 12.77 -11.81
C GLY A 56 10.11 13.21 -11.37
N LYS A 57 10.56 12.83 -10.15
CA LYS A 57 11.89 13.16 -9.62
C LYS A 57 12.93 12.07 -9.90
N CYS A 58 12.73 10.85 -9.39
CA CYS A 58 13.67 9.74 -9.62
C CYS A 58 13.39 8.90 -10.86
N GLY A 59 12.27 9.12 -11.57
CA GLY A 59 11.86 8.35 -12.74
C GLY A 59 11.34 6.94 -12.43
N ARG A 60 11.27 6.54 -11.14
CA ARG A 60 10.85 5.20 -10.74
C ARG A 60 9.40 4.95 -11.15
N VAL A 61 9.16 3.84 -11.85
CA VAL A 61 7.83 3.37 -12.25
C VAL A 61 7.41 2.23 -11.34
N VAL A 62 6.21 2.31 -10.76
CA VAL A 62 5.71 1.30 -9.83
C VAL A 62 4.28 0.86 -10.11
N THR A 63 4.02 -0.43 -9.89
CA THR A 63 2.69 -1.05 -9.85
C THR A 63 2.66 -2.09 -8.71
N PRO A 64 1.57 -2.24 -7.93
CA PRO A 64 0.35 -1.43 -7.97
C PRO A 64 0.64 0.06 -7.70
N PRO A 65 -0.14 0.99 -8.29
CA PRO A 65 0.14 2.40 -8.20
C PRO A 65 -0.09 2.93 -6.79
N ARG A 66 0.65 3.97 -6.44
CA ARG A 66 0.63 4.60 -5.11
C ARG A 66 0.69 6.11 -5.23
N ALA A 67 0.07 6.82 -4.30
CA ALA A 67 -0.01 8.29 -4.35
C ALA A 67 1.29 9.02 -3.98
N PHE A 68 2.32 8.29 -3.50
CA PHE A 68 3.51 8.87 -2.89
C PHE A 68 4.77 8.08 -3.21
N CYS A 69 5.91 8.77 -3.33
CA CYS A 69 7.22 8.17 -3.51
C CYS A 69 7.95 8.04 -2.17
N GLU A 70 8.19 6.83 -1.66
CA GLU A 70 8.97 6.65 -0.42
C GLU A 70 10.46 6.98 -0.57
N LEU A 71 10.99 7.08 -1.80
CA LEU A 71 12.39 7.43 -2.00
C LEU A 71 12.61 8.95 -2.01
N ASP A 72 11.67 9.69 -2.60
CA ASP A 72 11.78 11.13 -2.81
C ASP A 72 10.94 11.97 -1.85
N PHE A 73 10.07 11.32 -1.09
CA PHE A 73 9.09 11.91 -0.18
C PHE A 73 8.17 12.94 -0.85
N LYS A 74 7.64 12.60 -2.03
CA LYS A 74 6.77 13.48 -2.82
C LYS A 74 5.55 12.74 -3.40
N PRO A 75 4.45 13.44 -3.69
CA PRO A 75 3.34 12.87 -4.45
C PRO A 75 3.80 12.31 -5.80
N ILE A 76 3.12 11.26 -6.27
CA ILE A 76 3.27 10.72 -7.62
C ILE A 76 1.90 10.68 -8.29
N ASP A 77 1.77 11.37 -9.43
CA ASP A 77 0.52 11.55 -10.17
C ASP A 77 0.67 11.29 -11.69
N GLU A 78 1.87 10.96 -12.17
CA GLU A 78 2.10 10.61 -13.57
C GLU A 78 1.73 9.14 -13.83
N TRP A 79 0.60 8.93 -14.49
CA TRP A 79 0.08 7.59 -14.79
C TRP A 79 0.70 7.00 -16.04
N VAL A 80 1.03 5.71 -15.97
CA VAL A 80 1.55 4.95 -17.12
C VAL A 80 0.73 3.67 -17.30
N GLU A 81 0.35 3.38 -18.54
CA GLU A 81 -0.20 2.08 -18.92
C GLU A 81 0.98 1.12 -19.15
N LEU A 82 0.93 -0.04 -18.52
CA LEU A 82 1.97 -1.07 -18.54
C LEU A 82 1.49 -2.25 -19.39
N PRO A 83 2.40 -2.98 -20.03
CA PRO A 83 2.07 -4.23 -20.71
C PRO A 83 1.57 -5.29 -19.73
N ASP A 84 0.90 -6.31 -20.26
CA ASP A 84 0.47 -7.53 -19.54
C ASP A 84 1.57 -8.60 -19.48
N THR A 85 2.81 -8.23 -19.83
CA THR A 85 3.99 -9.09 -19.80
C THR A 85 4.88 -8.80 -18.60
N GLY A 86 5.63 -9.81 -18.19
CA GLY A 86 6.55 -9.69 -17.06
C GLY A 86 7.35 -10.97 -16.82
N THR A 87 8.21 -10.91 -15.81
CA THR A 87 9.09 -12.02 -15.41
C THR A 87 8.73 -12.49 -14.01
N ILE A 88 8.57 -13.81 -13.82
CA ILE A 88 8.39 -14.39 -12.48
C ILE A 88 9.68 -14.20 -11.68
N ASN A 89 9.62 -13.43 -10.60
CA ASN A 89 10.75 -13.25 -9.68
C ASN A 89 10.86 -14.44 -8.72
N THR A 90 9.74 -14.85 -8.14
CA THR A 90 9.66 -15.97 -7.19
C THR A 90 8.25 -16.56 -7.18
N PHE A 91 8.12 -17.83 -6.81
CA PHE A 91 6.85 -18.54 -6.75
C PHE A 91 6.85 -19.65 -5.69
N SER A 92 5.65 -20.10 -5.33
CA SER A 92 5.44 -21.31 -4.52
C SER A 92 4.51 -22.26 -5.24
N ILE A 93 4.60 -23.56 -4.94
CA ILE A 93 3.68 -24.59 -5.43
C ILE A 93 2.87 -25.08 -4.23
N SER A 94 1.62 -24.65 -4.12
CA SER A 94 0.76 -24.97 -2.98
C SER A 94 -0.25 -26.07 -3.33
N TYR A 95 -0.15 -27.20 -2.64
CA TYR A 95 -1.15 -28.29 -2.67
C TYR A 95 -2.21 -28.16 -1.59
N VAL A 96 -2.24 -27.03 -0.87
CA VAL A 96 -3.16 -26.79 0.25
C VAL A 96 -3.79 -25.41 0.10
N THR A 97 -5.11 -25.34 0.27
CA THR A 97 -5.85 -24.07 0.26
C THR A 97 -5.65 -23.30 1.56
N TRP A 98 -6.07 -22.02 1.57
CA TRP A 98 -6.06 -21.17 2.77
C TRP A 98 -6.86 -21.75 3.95
N ASP A 99 -7.87 -22.60 3.68
CA ASP A 99 -8.68 -23.32 4.67
C ASP A 99 -8.22 -24.76 4.91
N MET A 100 -6.95 -25.07 4.61
CA MET A 100 -6.28 -26.34 4.88
C MET A 100 -6.84 -27.58 4.15
N LYS A 101 -7.48 -27.40 2.99
CA LYS A 101 -7.97 -28.53 2.17
C LYS A 101 -6.92 -28.95 1.15
N PRO A 102 -6.74 -30.26 0.91
CA PRO A 102 -5.81 -30.75 -0.10
C PRO A 102 -6.33 -30.45 -1.51
N LEU A 103 -5.42 -30.08 -2.41
CA LEU A 103 -5.67 -29.83 -3.82
C LEU A 103 -5.05 -30.93 -4.69
N ARG A 104 -5.77 -31.35 -5.74
CA ARG A 104 -5.21 -32.25 -6.78
C ARG A 104 -4.29 -31.50 -7.74
N THR A 105 -4.69 -30.29 -8.13
CA THR A 105 -3.89 -29.39 -8.96
C THR A 105 -3.35 -28.29 -8.07
N PRO A 106 -2.03 -28.07 -8.00
CA PRO A 106 -1.46 -27.07 -7.12
C PRO A 106 -1.80 -25.66 -7.61
N GLN A 107 -1.93 -24.72 -6.67
CA GLN A 107 -1.94 -23.30 -6.98
C GLN A 107 -0.51 -22.76 -7.02
N ILE A 108 -0.21 -21.89 -7.98
CA ILE A 108 1.11 -21.30 -8.17
C ILE A 108 1.04 -19.79 -7.94
N PRO A 109 1.00 -19.31 -6.68
CA PRO A 109 1.17 -17.90 -6.39
C PRO A 109 2.61 -17.48 -6.74
N ALA A 110 2.73 -16.46 -7.57
CA ALA A 110 4.00 -15.93 -8.04
C ALA A 110 4.05 -14.41 -7.92
N VAL A 111 5.21 -13.87 -7.57
CA VAL A 111 5.50 -12.44 -7.69
C VAL A 111 6.02 -12.20 -9.09
N ILE A 112 5.29 -11.39 -9.86
CA ILE A 112 5.61 -11.10 -11.26
C ILE A 112 6.14 -9.67 -11.33
N GLU A 113 7.40 -9.51 -11.72
CA GLU A 113 7.95 -8.22 -12.10
C GLU A 113 7.36 -7.81 -13.46
N ILE A 114 6.66 -6.68 -13.50
CA ILE A 114 5.93 -6.24 -14.70
C ILE A 114 6.86 -5.45 -15.60
N ASP A 115 6.84 -5.74 -16.90
CA ASP A 115 7.68 -5.04 -17.87
C ASP A 115 7.35 -3.54 -17.91
N GLY A 116 8.36 -2.70 -18.11
CA GLY A 116 8.22 -1.25 -18.07
C GLY A 116 8.20 -0.65 -16.66
N THR A 117 8.23 -1.46 -15.60
CA THR A 117 8.44 -0.98 -14.22
C THR A 117 9.92 -0.87 -13.87
N SER A 118 10.23 -0.24 -12.73
CA SER A 118 11.60 -0.27 -12.19
C SER A 118 11.95 -1.66 -11.62
N PRO A 119 13.24 -2.03 -11.51
CA PRO A 119 13.64 -3.37 -11.07
C PRO A 119 12.99 -3.80 -9.74
N ARG A 120 12.59 -5.07 -9.65
CA ARG A 120 11.92 -5.64 -8.46
C ARG A 120 10.59 -4.97 -8.11
N VAL A 121 9.87 -4.49 -9.12
CA VAL A 121 8.51 -3.94 -8.94
C VAL A 121 7.50 -4.79 -9.70
N GLY A 122 6.41 -5.11 -9.03
CA GLY A 122 5.46 -6.09 -9.49
C GLY A 122 4.43 -6.42 -8.43
N PHE A 123 3.57 -7.39 -8.72
CA PHE A 123 2.57 -7.86 -7.76
C PHE A 123 2.39 -9.37 -7.81
N LEU A 124 1.78 -9.88 -6.74
CA LEU A 124 1.44 -11.27 -6.59
C LEU A 124 0.24 -11.62 -7.49
N HIS A 125 0.35 -12.70 -8.25
CA HIS A 125 -0.76 -13.27 -9.00
C HIS A 125 -0.71 -14.81 -8.98
N LEU A 126 -1.85 -15.44 -9.23
CA LEU A 126 -1.90 -16.88 -9.46
C LEU A 126 -1.57 -17.14 -10.93
N VAL A 127 -0.64 -18.06 -11.19
CA VAL A 127 -0.24 -18.44 -12.55
C VAL A 127 -0.79 -19.84 -12.86
N GLY A 128 -1.46 -19.96 -14.01
CA GLY A 128 -2.03 -21.23 -14.51
C GLY A 128 -3.55 -21.21 -14.67
#